data_AF-A0AA95G9C2-F1
#
_entry.id   AF-A0AA95G9C2-F1
#
_cell.length_a   1.000
_cell.length_b   1.000
_cell.length_c   1.000
_cell.angle_alpha   90.00
_cell.angle_beta   90.00
_cell.angle_gamma   90.00
#
_symmetry.space_group_name_H-M   'P 1'
#
loop_
_entity.id
_entity.type
_entity.pdbx_description
1 polymer ?
#
loop_
_entity_poly.entity_id
_entity_poly.type
_entity_poly.pdbx_seq_one_letter_code
_entity_poly.pdbx_strand_id
1 'polypeptide(L)' 'MNYSGHEVLRKDVALLVEKMDMFYIQLFEFEGKYLYNADELTERLAAQLMKPIKNQMQEIYQQVIALDSAFKD' A
#
# COMPACT_ATOMS: atom_id res chain seq x y z
N MET A 1 26.59 9.73 2.76
CA MET A 1 25.29 9.07 2.95
C MET A 1 25.39 8.21 4.19
N ASN A 2 24.45 8.27 5.11
CA ASN A 2 24.53 7.64 6.45
C ASN A 2 24.61 6.10 6.45
N TYR A 3 24.69 5.46 5.28
CA TYR A 3 24.50 4.02 5.11
C TYR A 3 25.47 3.35 4.13
N SER A 4 26.69 3.88 3.96
CA SER A 4 27.72 3.17 3.19
C SER A 4 27.94 1.76 3.74
N GLY A 5 27.77 0.73 2.90
CA GLY A 5 27.83 -0.69 3.28
C GLY A 5 26.47 -1.37 3.50
N HIS A 6 25.35 -0.65 3.35
CA HIS A 6 23.99 -1.17 3.48
C HIS A 6 23.17 -1.07 2.18
N GLU A 7 23.83 -1.11 1.02
CA GLU A 7 23.20 -0.95 -0.30
C GLU A 7 22.17 -2.05 -0.58
N VAL A 8 22.38 -3.27 -0.06
CA VAL A 8 21.42 -4.37 -0.15
C VAL A 8 20.15 -4.05 0.64
N LEU A 9 20.30 -3.62 1.89
CA LEU A 9 19.16 -3.26 2.75
C LEU A 9 18.33 -2.13 2.12
N ARG A 10 18.99 -1.11 1.56
CA ARG A 10 18.31 -0.03 0.84
C ARG A 10 17.50 -0.55 -0.36
N LYS A 11 18.05 -1.50 -1.13
CA LYS A 11 17.33 -2.11 -2.26
C LYS A 11 16.14 -2.93 -1.79
N ASP A 12 16.29 -3.69 -0.71
CA ASP A 12 15.22 -4.50 -0.15
C ASP A 12 14.07 -3.63 0.37
N VAL A 13 14.39 -2.51 1.03
CA VAL A 13 13.40 -1.52 1.48
C VAL A 13 12.69 -0.86 0.29
N ALA A 14 13.42 -0.47 -0.75
CA ALA A 14 12.82 0.10 -1.96
C ALA A 14 11.87 -0.89 -2.65
N LEU A 15 12.25 -2.17 -2.75
CA LEU A 15 11.40 -3.23 -3.31
C LEU A 15 10.16 -3.49 -2.44
N LEU A 16 10.29 -3.37 -1.12
CA LEU A 16 9.15 -3.48 -0.21
C LEU A 16 8.16 -2.34 -0.44
N VAL A 17 8.62 -1.09 -0.56
CA VAL A 17 7.78 0.07 -0.89
C VAL A 17 7.07 -0.15 -2.23
N GLU A 18 7.79 -0.56 -3.28
CA GLU A 18 7.21 -0.80 -4.61
C GLU A 18 6.05 -1.82 -4.55
N LYS A 19 6.24 -2.94 -3.84
CA LYS A 19 5.18 -3.95 -3.69
C LYS A 19 3.98 -3.41 -2.93
N MET A 20 4.20 -2.56 -1.93
CA MET A 20 3.12 -1.93 -1.19
C MET A 20 2.38 -0.88 -2.01
N ASP A 21 3.07 -0.10 -2.85
CA ASP A 21 2.46 0.82 -3.81
C ASP A 21 1.50 0.07 -4.74
N MET A 22 1.99 -1.01 -5.35
CA MET A 22 1.19 -1.85 -6.25
C MET A 22 -0.05 -2.39 -5.55
N PHE A 23 0.10 -2.91 -4.34
CA PHE A 23 -1.02 -3.44 -3.58
C PHE A 23 -2.01 -2.35 -3.16
N TYR A 24 -1.53 -1.18 -2.75
CA TYR A 24 -2.39 -0.05 -2.40
C TYR A 24 -3.20 0.48 -3.59
N ILE A 25 -2.58 0.55 -4.78
CA ILE A 25 -3.26 0.89 -6.04
C ILE A 25 -4.35 -0.15 -6.33
N GLN A 26 -4.03 -1.44 -6.21
CA GLN A 26 -5.00 -2.51 -6.45
C GLN A 26 -6.21 -2.41 -5.50
N LEU A 27 -6.00 -2.07 -4.23
CA LEU A 27 -7.09 -1.83 -3.26
C LEU A 27 -7.93 -0.61 -3.64
N PHE A 28 -7.29 0.45 -4.11
CA PHE A 28 -7.99 1.66 -4.57
C PHE A 28 -8.86 1.39 -5.80
N GLU A 29 -8.33 0.66 -6.78
CA GLU A 29 -9.07 0.24 -7.97
C GLU A 29 -10.24 -0.71 -7.62
N PHE A 30 -10.01 -1.64 -6.69
CA PHE A 30 -11.05 -2.55 -6.20
C PHE A 30 -12.20 -1.78 -5.53
N GLU A 31 -11.90 -0.85 -4.63
CA GLU A 31 -12.92 -0.01 -4.00
C GLU A 31 -13.63 0.87 -5.04
N GLY A 32 -12.88 1.47 -5.96
CA GLY A 32 -13.42 2.25 -7.08
C GLY A 32 -14.46 1.49 -7.89
N LYS A 33 -14.12 0.26 -8.28
CA LYS A 33 -14.94 -0.61 -9.10
C LYS A 33 -16.19 -1.10 -8.37
N TYR A 34 -16.03 -1.59 -7.14
CA TYR A 34 -17.08 -2.35 -6.46
C TYR A 34 -17.84 -1.57 -5.39
N LEU A 35 -17.32 -0.45 -4.88
CA LEU A 35 -18.04 0.39 -3.90
C LEU A 35 -18.87 1.48 -4.58
N TYR A 36 -18.26 2.19 -5.53
CA TYR A 36 -18.87 3.39 -6.12
C TYR A 36 -19.61 3.12 -7.43
N ASN A 37 -19.15 2.15 -8.22
CA ASN A 37 -19.65 1.90 -9.59
C ASN A 37 -20.45 0.60 -9.74
N ALA A 38 -20.70 -0.14 -8.65
CA ALA A 38 -21.44 -1.39 -8.68
C ALA A 38 -22.94 -1.18 -8.55
N ASP A 39 -23.73 -1.88 -9.37
CA ASP A 39 -25.19 -1.91 -9.29
C ASP A 39 -25.71 -3.04 -8.38
N GLU A 40 -24.90 -4.11 -8.22
CA GLU A 40 -25.29 -5.28 -7.44
C GLU A 40 -24.94 -5.15 -5.94
N LEU A 41 -25.87 -5.59 -5.09
CA LEU A 41 -25.68 -5.59 -3.63
C LEU A 41 -24.47 -6.43 -3.21
N THR A 42 -24.26 -7.59 -3.82
CA THR A 42 -23.15 -8.51 -3.50
C THR A 42 -21.80 -7.85 -3.74
N GLU A 43 -21.65 -7.09 -4.82
CA GLU A 43 -20.44 -6.35 -5.15
C GLU A 43 -20.15 -5.24 -4.14
N ARG A 44 -21.17 -4.45 -3.77
CA ARG A 44 -21.05 -3.41 -2.76
C ARG A 44 -20.67 -3.97 -1.38
N LEU A 45 -21.23 -5.13 -1.01
CA LEU A 45 -20.89 -5.81 0.25
C LEU A 45 -19.43 -6.27 0.26
N ALA A 46 -18.94 -6.84 -0.84
CA ALA A 46 -17.53 -7.21 -0.97
C ALA A 46 -16.62 -5.98 -0.80
N ALA A 47 -16.97 -4.85 -1.41
CA ALA A 47 -16.22 -3.60 -1.26
C ALA A 47 -16.26 -3.03 0.16
N GLN A 48 -17.42 -3.10 0.83
CA GLN A 48 -17.55 -2.68 2.23
C GLN A 48 -16.66 -3.50 3.17
N LEU A 49 -16.55 -4.82 2.94
CA LEU A 49 -15.67 -5.68 3.72
C LEU A 49 -14.18 -5.38 3.48
N MET A 50 -13.83 -4.86 2.31
CA MET A 50 -12.45 -4.47 1.97
C MET A 50 -12.04 -3.09 2.51
N LYS A 51 -13.00 -2.21 2.81
CA LYS A 51 -12.74 -0.85 3.28
C LYS A 51 -11.88 -0.77 4.56
N PRO A 52 -12.13 -1.59 5.61
CA PRO A 52 -11.26 -1.61 6.80
C PRO A 52 -9.82 -2.05 6.48
N ILE A 53 -9.66 -3.03 5.57
CA ILE A 53 -8.35 -3.55 5.15
C ILE A 53 -7.55 -2.44 4.45
N LYS A 54 -8.18 -1.69 3.54
CA LYS A 54 -7.55 -0.54 2.89
C LYS A 54 -7.10 0.52 3.89
N ASN A 55 -7.94 0.84 4.88
CA ASN A 55 -7.59 1.83 5.91
C ASN A 55 -6.37 1.38 6.74
N GLN A 56 -6.34 0.12 7.18
CA GLN A 56 -5.18 -0.44 7.88
C GLN A 56 -3.92 -0.43 7.01
N MET A 57 -4.07 -0.76 5.72
CA MET A 57 -2.96 -0.73 4.78
C MET A 57 -2.38 0.66 4.58
N GLN A 58 -3.19 1.71 4.65
CA GLN A 58 -2.70 3.09 4.59
C GLN A 58 -1.75 3.40 5.76
N GLU A 59 -2.07 2.96 6.98
CA GLU A 59 -1.22 3.16 8.16
C GLU A 59 0.10 2.40 8.02
N ILE A 60 0.06 1.13 7.59
CA ILE A 60 1.25 0.31 7.37
C ILE A 60 2.11 0.95 6.26
N TYR A 61 1.48 1.43 5.20
CA TYR A 61 2.17 2.07 4.08
C TYR A 61 2.94 3.33 4.50
N GLN A 62 2.35 4.18 5.35
CA GLN A 62 3.04 5.34 5.91
C GLN A 62 4.27 4.95 6.74
N GLN A 63 4.20 3.87 7.53
CA GLN A 63 5.33 3.39 8.32
C GLN A 63 6.49 2.92 7.43
N VAL A 64 6.19 2.24 6.32
CA VAL A 64 7.20 1.74 5.39
C VAL A 64 7.82 2.86 4.54
N ILE A 65 7.04 3.87 4.14
CA ILE A 65 7.60 5.07 3.49
C ILE A 65 8.54 5.82 4.44
N ALA A 66 8.19 5.93 5.72
CA ALA A 66 9.06 6.55 6.72
C ALA A 66 10.39 5.79 6.86
N LEU A 67 10.36 4.45 6.81
CA LEU A 67 11.55 3.62 6.76
C LEU A 67 12.40 3.89 5.51
N ASP A 68 11.80 3.94 4.32
CA ASP A 68 12.52 4.24 3.08
C ASP A 68 13.12 5.65 3.05
N SER A 69 12.40 6.63 3.61
CA SER A 69 12.87 8.02 3.73
C SER A 69 14.11 8.11 4.61
N ALA A 70 14.19 7.32 5.69
CA ALA A 70 15.37 7.25 6.54
C ALA A 70 16.64 6.76 5.81
N PHE A 71 16.52 6.03 4.69
CA PHE A 71 17.67 5.63 3.85
C PHE A 71 18.03 6.65 2.76
N LYS A 72 17.18 7.66 2.53
CA LYS A 72 17.40 8.72 1.54
C LYS A 72 18.09 9.95 2.14
N ASP A 73 17.94 10.16 3.45
CA ASP A 73 18.65 11.18 4.26
C ASP A 73 20.10 10.76 4.60
#